data_AF-A0A350PKD4-F1
#
_entry.id   AF-A0A350PKD4-F1
#
_cell.length_a   1.000
_cell.length_b   1.000
_cell.length_c   1.000
_cell.angle_alpha   90.00
_cell.angle_beta   90.00
_cell.angle_gamma   90.00
#
_symmetry.space_group_name_H-M   'P 1'
#
loop_
_entity.id
_entity.type
_entity.pdbx_description
1 polymer ?
#
loop_
_entity_poly.entity_id
_entity_poly.type
_entity_poly.pdbx_seq_one_letter_code
_entity_poly.pdbx_strand_id
1 'polypeptide(L)' 'MEILWLGLAYVLGMVVKQLKLPPLIGYLVAGVILSAFGVSDENGLLHTIGHYGVIFLLFTVGLHLR' A
#
# COMPACT_ATOMS: atom_id res chain seq x y z
N MET A 1 -13.90 3.38 -7.13
CA MET A 1 -14.02 2.99 -5.71
C MET A 1 -12.69 2.54 -5.10
N GLU A 2 -11.65 2.30 -5.90
CA GLU A 2 -10.35 1.79 -5.46
C GLU A 2 -9.58 2.74 -4.51
N ILE A 3 -9.78 4.05 -4.65
CA ILE A 3 -9.19 5.09 -3.78
C ILE A 3 -9.68 4.98 -2.32
N LEU A 4 -10.90 4.48 -2.09
CA LEU A 4 -11.43 4.27 -0.74
C LEU A 4 -10.63 3.18 0.00
N TRP A 5 -10.15 2.16 -0.73
CA TRP A 5 -9.35 1.08 -0.18
C TRP A 5 -7.94 1.55 0.20
N LEU A 6 -7.35 2.45 -0.59
CA LEU A 6 -6.11 3.15 -0.23
C LEU A 6 -6.27 3.97 1.05
N GLY A 7 -7.40 4.68 1.19
CA GLY A 7 -7.75 5.39 2.42
C GLY A 7 -7.87 4.46 3.63
N LEU A 8 -8.54 3.31 3.47
CA LEU A 8 -8.65 2.30 4.52
C LEU A 8 -7.28 1.75 4.93
N ALA A 9 -6.43 1.40 3.96
CA ALA A 9 -5.08 0.95 4.22
C ALA A 9 -4.27 2.02 4.96
N TYR A 10 -4.38 3.28 4.55
CA TYR A 10 -3.73 4.40 5.23
C TYR A 10 -4.13 4.52 6.71
N VAL A 11 -5.44 4.46 7.00
CA VAL A 11 -5.95 4.53 8.38
C VAL A 11 -5.46 3.34 9.22
N LEU A 12 -5.53 2.11 8.69
CA LEU A 12 -5.00 0.92 9.36
C LEU A 12 -3.50 1.04 9.63
N GLY A 13 -2.72 1.51 8.65
CA GLY A 13 -1.29 1.79 8.82
C GLY A 13 -1.01 2.82 9.91
N MET A 14 -1.82 3.87 10.03
CA MET A 14 -1.73 4.86 11.11
C MET A 14 -2.03 4.25 12.49
N VAL A 15 -3.06 3.41 12.60
CA VAL A 15 -3.40 2.71 13.85
C VAL A 15 -2.27 1.79 14.27
N VAL A 16 -1.72 1.00 13.34
CA VAL A 16 -0.58 0.10 13.59
C VAL A 16 0.68 0.87 13.98
N LYS A 17 0.90 2.06 13.39
CA LYS A 17 2.00 2.94 13.79
C LYS A 17 1.89 3.41 15.24
N GLN A 18 0.68 3.65 15.76
CA GLN A 18 0.49 3.99 17.18
C GLN A 18 0.87 2.84 18.12
N LEU A 19 0.72 1.60 17.65
CA LEU A 19 1.10 0.37 18.37
C LEU A 19 2.62 0.09 18.33
N LYS A 20 3.44 1.05 17.88
CA LYS A 20 4.92 0.94 17.69
C LYS A 20 5.35 -0.13 16.67
N LEU A 21 4.44 -0.60 15.84
CA LEU A 21 4.73 -1.55 14.78
C LEU A 21 5.03 -0.82 13.46
N PRO A 22 5.86 -1.38 12.58
CA PRO A 22 6.05 -0.85 11.23
C PRO A 22 4.70 -0.65 10.51
N PRO A 23 4.45 0.52 9.90
CA PRO A 23 3.19 0.81 9.20
C PRO A 23 2.94 -0.14 8.02
N LEU A 24 4.00 -0.75 7.48
CA LEU A 24 3.94 -1.80 6.46
C LEU A 24 2.99 -2.93 6.84
N ILE A 25 2.99 -3.33 8.12
CA ILE A 25 2.13 -4.40 8.64
C ILE A 25 0.66 -3.99 8.53
N GLY A 26 0.34 -2.73 8.84
CA GLY A 26 -1.03 -2.21 8.71
C GLY A 26 -1.53 -2.17 7.27
N TYR A 27 -0.67 -1.78 6.33
CA TYR A 27 -1.01 -1.83 4.90
C TYR A 27 -1.24 -3.27 4.40
N LEU A 28 -0.42 -4.21 4.87
CA LEU A 28 -0.52 -5.61 4.48
C LEU A 28 -1.77 -6.28 5.05
N VAL A 29 -2.09 -6.00 6.33
CA VAL A 29 -3.34 -6.45 6.97
C VAL A 29 -4.57 -5.88 6.26
N ALA A 30 -4.55 -4.59 5.89
CA ALA A 30 -5.63 -3.99 5.13
C ALA A 30 -5.86 -4.71 3.79
N GLY A 31 -4.78 -5.02 3.05
CA GLY A 31 -4.87 -5.78 1.80
C GLY A 31 -5.41 -7.20 1.98
N VAL A 32 -5.00 -7.91 3.03
CA VAL A 32 -5.51 -9.25 3.36
C VAL A 32 -7.00 -9.22 3.70
N ILE A 33 -7.44 -8.23 4.50
CA ILE A 33 -8.85 -8.03 4.81
C ILE A 33 -9.63 -7.76 3.52
N LEU A 34 -9.19 -6.81 2.69
CA LEU A 34 -9.85 -6.47 1.43
C LEU A 34 -9.96 -7.68 0.49
N SER A 35 -8.89 -8.46 0.36
CA SER A 35 -8.88 -9.69 -0.42
C SER A 35 -9.85 -10.74 0.14
N ALA A 36 -9.95 -10.89 1.46
CA ALA A 36 -10.89 -11.80 2.11
C ALA A 36 -12.37 -11.37 1.91
N PHE A 37 -12.62 -10.06 1.78
CA PHE A 37 -13.93 -9.50 1.44
C PHE A 37 -14.26 -9.60 -0.07
N GLY A 38 -13.37 -10.18 -0.89
CA GLY A 38 -13.57 -10.33 -2.33
C GLY A 38 -13.37 -9.04 -3.12
N VAL A 39 -12.82 -8.00 -2.49
CA VAL A 39 -12.52 -6.72 -3.15
C VAL A 39 -11.36 -6.95 -4.11
N SER A 40 -11.63 -6.78 -5.40
CA SER A 40 -10.67 -6.96 -6.47
C SER A 40 -10.36 -5.62 -7.15
N ASP A 41 -9.15 -5.48 -7.67
CA ASP A 41 -8.69 -4.31 -8.43
C ASP A 41 -9.28 -4.37 -9.84
N GLU A 42 -10.56 -4.01 -9.98
CA GLU A 42 -11.33 -4.16 -11.23
C GLU A 42 -10.75 -3.33 -12.39
N ASN A 43 -10.18 -2.15 -12.10
CA ASN A 43 -9.62 -1.27 -13.12
C ASN A 43 -8.09 -1.42 -13.28
N GLY A 44 -7.44 -2.32 -12.52
CA GLY A 44 -5.98 -2.48 -12.55
C GLY A 44 -5.22 -1.29 -11.95
N LEU A 45 -5.91 -0.38 -11.27
CA LEU A 45 -5.38 0.93 -10.88
C LEU A 45 -4.36 0.79 -9.73
N LEU A 46 -4.63 -0.03 -8.71
CA LEU A 46 -3.64 -0.32 -7.66
C LEU A 46 -2.42 -1.02 -8.23
N HIS A 47 -2.61 -1.94 -9.19
CA HIS A 47 -1.49 -2.64 -9.81
C HIS A 47 -0.57 -1.66 -10.56
N THR A 48 -1.14 -0.77 -11.38
CA THR A 48 -0.38 0.24 -12.12
C THR A 48 0.33 1.23 -11.18
N ILE A 49 -0.36 1.77 -10.18
CA ILE A 49 0.24 2.70 -9.20
C ILE A 49 1.36 2.00 -8.41
N GLY A 50 1.14 0.76 -7.96
CA GLY A 50 2.14 -0.02 -7.25
C GLY A 50 3.40 -0.24 -8.08
N HIS A 51 3.24 -0.57 -9.37
CA HIS A 51 4.36 -0.74 -10.29
C HIS A 51 5.19 0.54 -10.45
N TYR A 52 4.55 1.68 -10.71
CA TYR A 52 5.23 2.97 -10.79
C TYR A 52 5.89 3.35 -9.46
N GLY A 53 5.25 3.06 -8.32
CA GLY A 53 5.82 3.29 -6.99
C GLY A 53 7.13 2.53 -6.77
N VAL A 54 7.19 1.26 -7.17
CA VAL A 54 8.44 0.46 -7.09
C VAL A 54 9.52 1.03 -8.01
N ILE A 55 9.16 1.45 -9.24
CA ILE A 55 10.12 2.10 -10.15
C ILE A 55 10.70 3.36 -9.51
N PHE A 56 9.86 4.23 -8.92
CA PHE A 56 10.33 5.43 -8.23
C PHE A 56 11.19 5.13 -7.01
N LEU A 57 10.87 4.06 -6.26
CA LEU A 57 11.67 3.61 -5.12
C LEU A 57 13.06 3.15 -5.58
N LEU A 58 13.15 2.29 -6.59
CA LEU A 58 14.41 1.83 -7.16
C LEU A 58 15.21 2.98 -7.79
N PHE A 59 14.53 3.91 -8.46
CA PHE A 59 15.14 5.11 -9.01
C PHE A 59 15.77 5.99 -7.92
N THR A 60 15.04 6.21 -6.82
CA THR A 60 15.54 7.00 -5.67
C THR A 60 16.71 6.31 -4.98
N VAL A 61 16.65 4.99 -4.80
CA VAL A 61 17.78 4.20 -4.28
C VAL A 61 18.99 4.35 -5.21
N GLY A 62 18.80 4.28 -6.53
CA GLY A 62 19.85 4.51 -7.52
C GLY A 62 20.47 5.92 -7.45
N LEU A 63 19.67 6.95 -7.18
CA LEU A 63 20.15 8.32 -6.96
C LEU A 63 20.93 8.49 -5.66
N HIS A 64 20.62 7.73 -4.60
CA HIS A 64 21.32 7.79 -3.31
C HIS A 64 22.66 7.02 -3.29
N LEU A 65 22.87 6.10 -4.24
CA LEU A 65 24.08 5.28 -4.36
C LEU A 65 25.21 5.97 -5.15
N ARG A 66 25.02 7.23 -5.57
CA ARG A 66 25.99 8.04 -6.32
C ARG A 66 26.30 9.33 -5.57
#